data_AF-A1WKP3-F1
#
_entry.id   AF-A1WKP3-F1
#
_cell.length_a   1.000
_cell.length_b   1.000
_cell.length_c   1.000
_cell.angle_alpha   90.00
_cell.angle_beta   90.00
_cell.angle_gamma   90.00
#
_symmetry.space_group_name_H-M   'P 1'
#
loop_
_entity.id
_entity.type
_entity.pdbx_description
1 polymer ?
#
loop_
_entity_poly.entity_id
_entity_poly.type
_entity_poly.pdbx_seq_one_letter_code
_entity_poly.pdbx_strand_id
1 'polypeptide(L)'
;MKKHLPIALPIAGVAILLAIRGLTHAEEIVVVEIGHADPLSGPSTHHGKDREHGVRLATKDLNSQGILILIGGKKARFESLGADDAAGKRAR
;
A
#
# COMPACT_ATOMS: atom_id res chain seq x y z
N MET A 1 -47.54 -26.59 34.28
CA MET A 1 -46.52 -25.54 34.06
C MET A 1 -45.30 -26.17 33.38
N LYS A 2 -45.25 -26.22 32.05
CA LYS A 2 -44.05 -26.62 31.28
C LYS A 2 -43.79 -25.49 30.29
N LYS A 3 -42.80 -24.65 30.58
CA LYS A 3 -42.44 -23.46 29.82
C LYS A 3 -41.59 -23.93 28.65
N HIS A 4 -42.15 -23.96 27.44
CA HIS A 4 -41.42 -24.28 26.22
C HIS A 4 -40.56 -23.06 25.87
N LEU A 5 -39.28 -23.12 26.21
CA LEU A 5 -38.29 -22.13 25.84
C LEU A 5 -38.15 -22.14 24.30
N PRO A 6 -38.25 -21.01 23.59
CA PRO A 6 -38.36 -21.03 22.14
C PRO A 6 -36.97 -21.24 21.52
N ILE A 7 -36.84 -22.34 20.78
CA ILE A 7 -35.68 -22.70 19.92
C ILE A 7 -35.56 -21.73 18.71
N ALA A 8 -36.41 -20.69 18.63
CA ALA A 8 -36.36 -19.65 17.61
C ALA A 8 -35.21 -18.63 17.82
N LEU A 9 -34.62 -18.57 19.02
CA LEU A 9 -33.54 -17.62 19.34
C LEU A 9 -32.17 -17.91 18.68
N PRO A 10 -31.69 -19.16 18.49
CA PRO A 10 -30.40 -19.41 17.83
C PRO A 10 -30.41 -19.19 16.31
N ILE A 11 -31.55 -19.30 15.63
CA ILE A 11 -31.61 -19.21 14.16
C ILE A 11 -31.42 -17.76 13.68
N ALA A 12 -31.98 -16.79 14.42
CA ALA A 12 -31.78 -15.37 14.14
C ALA A 12 -30.31 -14.94 14.35
N GLY A 13 -29.62 -15.51 15.35
CA GLY A 13 -28.21 -15.22 15.61
C GLY A 13 -27.26 -15.71 14.52
N VAL A 14 -27.55 -16.89 13.93
CA VAL A 14 -26.75 -17.45 12.83
C VAL A 14 -26.94 -16.66 11.53
N ALA A 15 -28.16 -16.16 11.27
CA ALA A 15 -28.44 -15.32 10.09
C ALA A 15 -27.71 -13.97 10.14
N ILE A 16 -27.61 -13.35 11.33
CA ILE A 16 -26.87 -12.09 11.54
C ILE A 16 -25.36 -12.30 11.35
N LEU A 17 -24.82 -13.44 11.80
CA LEU A 17 -23.40 -13.75 11.65
C LEU A 17 -22.99 -14.01 10.19
N LEU A 18 -23.90 -14.54 9.37
CA LEU A 18 -23.70 -14.73 7.92
C LEU A 18 -23.79 -13.40 7.15
N ALA A 19 -24.62 -12.45 7.57
CA ALA A 19 -24.74 -11.14 6.93
C ALA A 19 -23.47 -10.28 7.08
N ILE A 20 -22.72 -10.44 8.18
CA ILE A 20 -21.48 -9.68 8.44
C ILE A 20 -20.32 -10.15 7.55
N ARG A 21 -20.35 -11.38 7.04
CA ARG A 21 -19.30 -11.93 6.17
C ARG A 21 -19.24 -11.31 4.77
N GLY A 22 -20.29 -10.60 4.34
CA GLY A 22 -20.33 -9.95 3.03
C GLY A 22 -19.59 -8.62 2.93
N LEU A 23 -19.12 -8.06 4.05
CA LEU A 23 -18.50 -6.72 4.07
C LEU A 23 -16.97 -6.72 4.00
N THR A 24 -16.32 -7.89 3.95
CA THR A 24 -14.86 -7.95 3.78
C THR A 24 -14.51 -7.91 2.29
N HIS A 25 -14.73 -6.78 1.64
CA HIS A 25 -14.03 -6.49 0.39
C HIS A 25 -12.57 -6.24 0.75
N ALA A 26 -11.70 -7.21 0.45
CA ALA A 26 -10.27 -6.98 0.44
C ALA A 26 -10.00 -5.86 -0.56
N GLU A 27 -9.60 -4.71 -0.03
CA GLU A 27 -9.40 -3.52 -0.85
C GLU A 27 -8.19 -3.76 -1.75
N GLU A 28 -8.42 -3.80 -3.07
CA GLU A 28 -7.37 -4.07 -4.03
C GLU A 28 -6.48 -2.83 -4.13
N ILE A 29 -5.32 -2.88 -3.48
CA ILE A 29 -4.31 -1.83 -3.52
C ILE A 29 -3.44 -2.05 -4.75
N VAL A 30 -3.40 -1.05 -5.63
CA VAL A 30 -2.49 -1.02 -6.78
C VAL A 30 -1.16 -0.46 -6.30
N VAL A 31 -0.11 -1.28 -6.34
CA VAL A 31 1.26 -0.82 -6.08
C VAL A 31 1.81 -0.17 -7.34
N VAL A 32 2.25 1.08 -7.22
CA VAL A 32 2.86 1.85 -8.30
C VAL A 32 4.32 2.07 -7.97
N GLU A 33 5.19 1.46 -8.76
CA GLU A 33 6.63 1.59 -8.62
C GLU A 33 7.12 2.85 -9.36
N ILE A 34 7.76 3.75 -8.63
CA ILE A 34 8.39 4.95 -9.15
C ILE A 34 9.87 4.63 -9.36
N GLY A 35 10.23 4.34 -10.61
CA GLY A 35 11.61 4.09 -11.01
C GLY A 35 12.44 5.38 -11.08
N HIS A 36 13.62 5.38 -10.46
CA HIS A 36 14.60 6.45 -10.63
C HIS A 36 16.02 5.85 -10.75
N ALA A 37 16.82 6.43 -11.65
CA ALA A 37 18.19 6.02 -11.89
C ALA A 37 19.11 7.20 -11.55
N ASP A 38 20.02 6.99 -10.60
CA ASP A 38 20.87 8.04 -10.05
C ASP A 38 22.29 7.50 -9.80
N PRO A 39 23.31 8.38 -9.72
CA PRO A 39 24.66 7.95 -9.37
C PRO A 39 24.70 7.63 -7.88
N LEU A 40 24.41 6.38 -7.52
CA LEU A 40 24.42 5.91 -6.14
C LEU A 40 25.82 5.44 -5.73
N SER A 41 26.73 5.28 -6.69
CA SER A 41 28.14 4.95 -6.47
C SER A 41 29.12 5.98 -7.06
N GLY A 42 30.35 5.95 -6.56
CA GLY A 42 31.46 6.80 -7.02
C GLY A 42 31.51 8.20 -6.38
N PRO A 43 32.29 9.12 -6.96
CA PRO A 43 32.53 10.46 -6.41
C PRO A 43 31.24 11.31 -6.31
N SER A 44 30.29 11.04 -7.18
CA SER A 44 29.03 11.79 -7.30
C SER A 44 27.88 11.23 -6.45
N THR A 45 28.13 10.23 -5.59
CA THR A 45 27.11 9.58 -4.74
C THR A 45 26.30 10.55 -3.88
N HIS A 46 26.89 11.68 -3.48
CA HIS A 46 26.19 12.68 -2.68
C HIS A 46 24.99 13.28 -3.43
N HIS A 47 25.09 13.50 -4.74
CA HIS A 47 23.97 13.96 -5.55
C HIS A 47 22.92 12.87 -5.77
N GLY A 48 23.33 11.61 -5.98
CA GLY A 48 22.39 10.51 -6.13
C GLY A 48 21.60 10.22 -4.84
N LYS A 49 22.27 10.26 -3.69
CA LYS A 49 21.59 10.10 -2.38
C LYS A 49 20.62 11.23 -2.07
N ASP A 50 20.95 12.46 -2.43
CA ASP A 50 20.04 13.59 -2.26
C ASP A 50 18.76 13.40 -3.09
N ARG A 51 18.90 12.96 -4.34
CA ARG A 51 17.76 12.65 -5.22
C ARG A 51 16.95 11.46 -4.72
N GLU A 52 17.57 10.36 -4.34
CA GLU A 52 16.89 9.20 -3.74
C GLU A 52 16.11 9.61 -2.49
N HIS A 53 16.70 10.45 -1.64
CA HIS A 53 16.01 10.96 -0.46
C HIS A 53 14.83 11.86 -0.82
N GLY A 54 14.97 12.69 -1.86
CA GLY A 54 13.88 13.51 -2.40
C GLY A 54 12.72 12.65 -2.91
N VAL A 55 13.00 11.62 -3.71
CA VAL A 55 11.98 10.68 -4.20
C VAL A 55 11.32 9.97 -3.02
N ARG A 56 12.09 9.47 -2.05
CA ARG A 56 11.55 8.82 -0.85
C ARG A 56 10.65 9.75 -0.03
N LEU A 57 11.02 11.02 0.13
CA LEU A 57 10.18 12.02 0.82
C LEU A 57 8.89 12.27 0.05
N ALA A 58 8.95 12.42 -1.28
CA ALA A 58 7.78 12.59 -2.12
C ALA A 58 6.85 11.36 -2.07
N THR A 59 7.39 10.15 -2.16
CA THR A 59 6.62 8.90 -2.01
C THR A 59 5.97 8.80 -0.63
N LYS A 60 6.69 9.17 0.44
CA LYS A 60 6.14 9.20 1.79
C LYS A 60 5.02 10.23 1.92
N ASP A 61 5.20 11.41 1.36
CA ASP A 61 4.19 12.47 1.39
C ASP A 61 2.94 12.05 0.61
N LEU A 62 3.10 11.53 -0.62
CA LEU A 62 2.03 10.97 -1.43
C LEU A 62 1.25 9.87 -0.70
N ASN A 63 1.95 8.95 -0.03
CA ASN A 63 1.29 7.91 0.77
C ASN A 63 0.63 8.45 2.04
N SER A 64 1.13 9.57 2.61
CA SER A 64 0.59 10.20 3.82
C SER A 64 -0.64 11.07 3.56
N GLN A 65 -0.78 11.60 2.34
CA GLN A 65 -2.01 12.26 1.86
C GLN A 65 -3.19 11.27 1.76
N GLY A 66 -2.94 9.98 2.02
CA GLY A 66 -3.95 8.95 2.12
C GLY A 66 -4.38 8.43 0.77
N ILE A 67 -5.44 7.64 0.80
CA ILE A 67 -5.85 6.74 -0.30
C ILE A 67 -6.78 7.43 -1.32
N LEU A 68 -6.58 8.74 -1.49
CA LEU A 68 -7.35 9.60 -2.39
C LEU A 68 -6.87 9.51 -3.84
N ILE A 69 -5.68 8.95 -4.07
CA ILE A 69 -5.18 8.69 -5.42
C ILE A 69 -5.73 7.35 -5.87
N LEU A 70 -6.81 7.43 -6.66
CA LEU A 70 -7.45 6.29 -7.28
C LEU A 70 -6.90 6.09 -8.70
N ILE A 71 -6.32 4.91 -8.96
CA ILE A 71 -5.91 4.50 -10.30
C ILE A 71 -6.93 3.46 -10.76
N GLY A 72 -7.72 3.82 -11.78
CA GLY A 72 -8.80 2.94 -12.27
C GLY A 72 -9.85 2.62 -11.21
N GLY A 73 -10.10 3.54 -10.27
CA GLY A 73 -11.04 3.35 -9.16
C GLY A 73 -10.50 2.52 -7.98
N LYS A 74 -9.24 2.06 -8.05
CA LYS A 74 -8.56 1.32 -6.98
C LYS A 74 -7.58 2.22 -6.25
N LYS A 75 -7.41 1.96 -4.96
CA LYS A 75 -6.47 2.69 -4.10
C LYS A 75 -5.03 2.43 -4.54
N ALA A 76 -4.24 3.49 -4.75
CA ALA A 76 -2.84 3.36 -5.09
C ALA A 76 -1.94 3.42 -3.85
N ARG A 77 -0.85 2.65 -3.86
CA ARG A 77 0.28 2.77 -2.94
C ARG A 77 1.54 2.97 -3.76
N PHE A 78 2.31 4.00 -3.45
CA PHE A 78 3.53 4.31 -4.17
C PHE A 78 4.75 3.69 -3.50
N GLU A 79 5.63 3.10 -4.29
CA GLU A 79 6.91 2.54 -3.84
C GLU A 79 8.04 3.13 -4.69
N SER A 80 9.15 3.50 -4.04
CA SER A 80 10.33 4.03 -4.74
C SER A 80 11.23 2.87 -5.14
N LEU A 81 11.60 2.81 -6.42
CA LEU A 81 12.52 1.83 -6.97
C LEU A 81 13.75 2.55 -7.53
N GLY A 82 14.86 2.52 -6.78
CA GLY A 82 16.12 3.15 -7.17
C GLY A 82 17.07 2.18 -7.87
N ALA A 83 17.75 2.66 -8.92
CA ALA A 83 18.82 1.95 -9.60
C ALA A 83 20.08 2.83 -9.70
N ASP A 84 21.26 2.23 -9.58
CA ASP A 84 22.53 2.95 -9.79
C ASP A 84 22.82 3.07 -11.28
N ASP A 85 22.95 4.30 -11.79
CA ASP A 85 23.24 4.57 -13.21
C ASP A 85 24.75 4.58 -13.54
N ALA A 86 25.60 4.45 -12.51
CA ALA A 86 27.06 4.49 -12.61
C ALA A 86 27.65 5.75 -13.30
N ALA A 87 26.90 6.86 -13.36
CA ALA A 87 27.32 8.08 -14.05
C ALA A 87 28.58 8.73 -13.44
N GLY A 88 28.88 8.44 -12.15
CA GLY A 88 30.10 8.92 -11.47
C GLY A 88 31.38 8.08 -11.68
N LYS A 89 31.23 6.79 -12.07
CA LYS A 89 32.25 5.70 -12.09
C LYS A 89 33.04 5.46 -10.77
N ARG A 90 33.47 4.22 -10.44
CA ARG A 90 33.29 2.94 -11.15
C ARG A 90 32.38 2.00 -10.34
N ALA A 91 31.24 1.63 -10.93
CA ALA A 91 30.60 0.36 -10.62
C ALA A 91 31.60 -0.76 -10.98
N ARG A 92 31.85 -1.67 -10.03
CA ARG A 92 32.54 -2.93 -10.31
C ARG A 92 31.52 -3.95 -10.78
#